data_AF-A0A3B3C7V3-F1
#
_entry.id   AF-A0A3B3C7V3-F1
#
_cell.length_a   1.000
_cell.length_b   1.000
_cell.length_c   1.000
_cell.angle_alpha   90.00
_cell.angle_beta   90.00
_cell.angle_gamma   90.00
#
_symmetry.space_group_name_H-M   'P 1'
#
loop_
_entity.id
_entity.type
_entity.pdbx_description
1 polymer ?
#
loop_
_entity_poly.entity_id
_entity_poly.type
_entity_poly.pdbx_seq_one_letter_code
_entity_poly.pdbx_strand_id
1 'polypeptide(L)' 'MSMTERQDLVYFWTSSPSLPASEEGFQPMPSITIRPPDDQHLPTANTCISRLYVPLYSSKQILKQKLLLAIKTKNFGFV' A
#
# COMPACT_ATOMS: atom_id res chain seq x y z
N MET A 1 7.34 10.36 -5.29
CA MET A 1 7.44 8.92 -5.56
C MET A 1 7.98 8.79 -6.96
N SER A 2 9.11 8.11 -7.12
CA SER A 2 9.63 7.72 -8.43
C SER A 2 8.74 6.67 -9.10
N MET A 3 9.00 6.35 -10.37
CA MET A 3 8.27 5.26 -11.06
C MET A 3 8.48 3.91 -10.36
N THR A 4 9.70 3.62 -9.91
CA THR A 4 10.01 2.43 -9.12
C THR A 4 9.20 2.38 -7.82
N GLU A 5 9.14 3.49 -7.06
CA GLU A 5 8.37 3.55 -5.82
C GLU A 5 6.86 3.38 -6.05
N ARG A 6 6.34 3.78 -7.23
CA ARG A 6 4.94 3.53 -7.60
C ARG A 6 4.71 2.05 -7.90
N GLN A 7 5.64 1.41 -8.60
CA GLN A 7 5.57 -0.03 -8.86
C GLN A 7 5.65 -0.84 -7.58
N ASP A 8 6.58 -0.50 -6.68
CA ASP A 8 6.71 -1.12 -5.36
C ASP A 8 5.41 -0.98 -4.54
N LEU A 9 4.73 0.17 -4.63
CA LEU A 9 3.43 0.37 -4.00
C LEU A 9 2.35 -0.54 -4.57
N VAL A 10 2.26 -0.69 -5.89
CA VAL A 10 1.28 -1.59 -6.53
C VAL A 10 1.54 -3.04 -6.10
N TYR A 11 2.81 -3.45 -6.08
CA TYR A 11 3.20 -4.78 -5.63
C TYR A 11 2.88 -4.99 -4.13
N PHE A 12 3.21 -4.03 -3.27
CA PHE A 12 2.89 -4.09 -1.84
C PHE A 12 1.38 -4.21 -1.60
N TRP A 13 0.55 -3.52 -2.39
CA TRP A 13 -0.89 -3.51 -2.23
C TRP A 13 -1.57 -4.76 -2.81
N THR A 14 -1.13 -5.23 -3.98
CA THR A 14 -1.86 -6.25 -4.76
C THR A 14 -1.10 -7.56 -4.97
N SER A 15 0.16 -7.64 -4.55
CA SER A 15 1.11 -8.72 -4.91
C SER A 15 1.36 -8.89 -6.41
N SER A 16 0.84 -7.99 -7.26
CA SER A 16 1.10 -7.98 -8.70
C SER A 16 2.16 -6.93 -9.03
N PRO A 17 3.25 -7.29 -9.73
CA PRO A 17 4.27 -6.32 -10.14
C PRO A 17 3.85 -5.44 -11.33
N SER A 18 2.68 -5.71 -11.92
CA SER A 18 2.15 -5.04 -13.11
C SER A 18 0.70 -4.59 -12.92
N LEU A 19 0.37 -3.45 -13.51
CA LEU A 19 -1.02 -3.01 -13.66
C LEU A 19 -1.69 -3.86 -14.76
N PRO A 20 -2.94 -4.32 -14.54
CA PRO A 20 -3.73 -4.93 -15.60
C PRO A 20 -4.02 -3.92 -16.72
N ALA A 21 -4.30 -4.42 -17.92
CA ALA A 21 -4.57 -3.59 -19.09
C ALA A 21 -5.92 -2.85 -19.03
N SER A 22 -6.86 -3.33 -18.20
CA SER A 22 -8.15 -2.69 -17.96
C SER A 22 -8.50 -2.71 -16.46
N GLU A 23 -9.45 -1.86 -16.07
CA GLU A 23 -9.96 -1.82 -14.69
C GLU A 23 -10.64 -3.14 -14.29
N GLU A 24 -11.30 -3.85 -15.21
CA GLU A 24 -11.91 -5.15 -14.90
C GLU A 24 -10.87 -6.20 -14.53
N GLY A 25 -9.61 -6.04 -14.98
CA GLY A 25 -8.50 -6.92 -14.64
C GLY A 25 -8.05 -6.81 -13.19
N PHE A 26 -8.52 -5.81 -12.44
CA PHE A 26 -8.38 -5.75 -11.00
C PHE A 26 -9.46 -6.61 -10.32
N GLN A 27 -9.19 -7.90 -10.16
CA GLN A 27 -10.03 -8.82 -9.40
C GLN A 27 -9.24 -9.38 -8.21
N PRO A 28 -9.52 -8.96 -6.96
CA PRO A 28 -10.49 -7.93 -6.56
C PRO A 28 -9.98 -6.50 -6.75
N MET A 29 -10.91 -5.54 -6.84
CA MET A 29 -10.62 -4.12 -7.01
C MET A 29 -9.82 -3.57 -5.81
N PRO A 30 -8.67 -2.90 -6.04
CA PRO A 30 -7.89 -2.29 -4.98
C PRO A 30 -8.69 -1.31 -4.14
N SER A 31 -8.69 -1.50 -2.82
CA SER A 31 -9.36 -0.62 -1.86
C SER A 31 -8.43 -0.14 -0.76
N ILE A 32 -8.71 1.04 -0.20
CA ILE A 32 -7.97 1.62 0.92
C ILE A 32 -8.91 1.70 2.13
N THR A 33 -8.42 1.26 3.29
CA THR A 33 -9.09 1.43 4.58
C THR A 33 -8.25 2.31 5.48
N ILE A 34 -8.85 3.41 5.95
CA ILE A 34 -8.20 4.30 6.91
C ILE A 34 -8.39 3.74 8.32
N ARG A 35 -7.29 3.51 9.03
CA ARG A 35 -7.28 3.11 10.45
C ARG A 35 -7.32 4.35 11.36
N PRO A 36 -7.63 4.20 12.66
CA PRO A 36 -7.55 5.30 13.62
C PRO A 36 -6.17 6.03 13.61
N PRO A 37 -6.10 7.24 14.18
CA PRO A 37 -4.86 8.01 14.26
C PRO A 37 -3.71 7.24 14.90
N ASP A 38 -2.59 7.14 14.19
CA ASP A 38 -1.39 6.44 14.67
C ASP A 38 -0.17 6.78 13.80
N ASP A 39 0.84 7.44 14.38
CA ASP A 39 2.10 7.79 13.69
C ASP A 39 3.20 6.75 13.84
N GLN A 40 3.00 5.75 14.70
CA GLN A 40 4.02 4.75 15.02
C GLN A 40 3.98 3.60 14.03
N HIS A 41 2.79 3.06 13.75
CA HIS A 41 2.64 1.88 12.91
C HIS A 41 2.78 2.17 11.41
N LEU A 42 3.32 1.19 10.70
CA LEU A 42 3.41 1.20 9.23
C LEU A 42 2.05 0.82 8.60
N PRO A 43 1.79 1.25 7.36
CA PRO A 43 0.67 0.70 6.61
C PRO A 43 0.90 -0.80 6.35
N THR A 44 -0.18 -1.54 6.20
CA THR A 44 -0.17 -2.99 5.92
C THR A 44 -1.11 -3.28 4.76
N ALA A 45 -0.95 -4.42 4.10
CA ALA A 45 -1.78 -4.84 2.98
C ALA A 45 -2.27 -6.29 3.16
N ASN A 46 -3.54 -6.51 2.83
CA ASN A 46 -4.06 -7.84 2.55
C ASN A 46 -4.16 -7.98 1.04
N THR A 47 -3.20 -8.69 0.44
CA THR A 47 -3.08 -8.81 -1.00
C THR A 47 -4.11 -9.75 -1.59
N CYS A 48 -4.59 -10.74 -0.83
CA CYS A 48 -5.67 -11.64 -1.27
C CYS A 48 -6.96 -10.89 -1.63
N ILE A 49 -7.20 -9.74 -0.97
CA ILE A 49 -8.37 -8.90 -1.21
C ILE A 49 -8.02 -7.50 -1.74
N SER A 50 -6.80 -7.31 -2.23
CA SER A 50 -6.28 -6.02 -2.74
C SER A 50 -6.59 -4.85 -1.80
N ARG A 51 -6.36 -4.99 -0.49
CA ARG A 51 -6.70 -3.96 0.51
C ARG A 51 -5.48 -3.39 1.19
N LEU A 52 -5.33 -2.06 1.12
CA LEU A 52 -4.31 -1.30 1.82
C LEU A 52 -4.89 -0.67 3.09
N TYR A 53 -4.28 -0.94 4.23
CA TYR A 53 -4.63 -0.35 5.53
C TYR A 53 -3.66 0.77 5.86
N VAL A 54 -4.17 1.99 5.98
CA VAL A 54 -3.37 3.20 6.21
C VAL A 54 -3.82 3.86 7.51
N PRO A 55 -2.97 3.98 8.54
CA PRO A 55 -3.26 4.83 9.69
C PRO A 55 -3.57 6.27 9.29
N LEU A 56 -4.44 6.92 10.05
CA LEU A 56 -4.66 8.36 9.92
C LEU A 56 -3.46 9.11 10.50
N TYR A 57 -2.41 9.25 9.71
CA TYR A 57 -1.19 9.96 10.11
C TYR A 57 -1.45 11.45 10.37
N SER A 58 -0.75 12.02 11.36
CA SER A 58 -0.93 13.43 11.75
C SER A 58 -0.44 14.43 10.70
N SER A 59 0.38 13.98 9.73
CA SER A 59 0.81 14.83 8.62
C SER A 59 1.07 14.05 7.32
N LYS A 60 0.99 14.76 6.19
CA LYS A 60 1.37 14.25 4.87
C LYS A 60 2.83 13.80 4.81
N GLN A 61 3.72 14.43 5.58
CA GLN A 61 5.13 14.07 5.66
C GLN A 61 5.30 12.68 6.30
N ILE A 62 4.62 12.42 7.42
CA ILE A 62 4.65 11.13 8.10
C ILE A 62 4.04 10.04 7.21
N LEU A 63 2.89 10.30 6.59
CA LEU A 63 2.28 9.39 5.62
C LEU A 63 3.29 8.98 4.52
N LYS A 64 3.93 9.97 3.89
CA LYS A 64 4.92 9.71 2.83
C LYS A 64 6.09 8.88 3.33
N GLN A 65 6.66 9.23 4.49
CA GLN A 65 7.80 8.53 5.07
C GLN A 65 7.46 7.07 5.41
N LYS A 66 6.33 6.83 6.09
CA LYS A 66 5.89 5.51 6.52
C LYS A 66 5.51 4.63 5.33
N LEU A 67 4.84 5.19 4.33
CA LEU A 67 4.51 4.47 3.10
C LEU A 67 5.76 4.05 2.34
N LEU A 68 6.72 4.96 2.14
CA LEU A 68 7.99 4.65 1.47
C LEU A 68 8.80 3.60 2.22
N LEU A 69 8.76 3.60 3.55
CA LEU A 69 9.41 2.58 4.38
C LEU A 69 8.73 1.22 4.21
N ALA A 70 7.39 1.17 4.25
CA ALA A 70 6.64 -0.07 4.10
C ALA A 70 6.88 -0.74 2.74
N ILE A 71 6.76 -0.01 1.63
CA ILE A 71 6.88 -0.59 0.27
C ILE A 71 8.29 -1.07 -0.08
N LYS A 72 9.33 -0.52 0.59
CA LYS A 72 10.73 -0.95 0.39
C LYS A 72 11.08 -2.19 1.22
N THR A 73 10.24 -2.57 2.19
CA THR A 73 10.50 -3.69 3.09
C THR A 73 9.88 -4.96 2.51
N LYS A 74 10.69 -5.78 1.82
CA LYS A 74 10.23 -6.95 1.05
C LYS A 74 9.54 -8.06 1.85
N ASN A 75 9.70 -8.10 3.18
CA ASN A 75 9.21 -9.18 4.05
C ASN A 75 8.21 -8.70 5.11
N PHE A 76 7.67 -7.48 5.00
CA PHE A 76 6.80 -6.89 6.02
C PHE A 76 5.45 -6.50 5.42
N GLY A 77 4.39 -6.56 6.23
CA GLY A 77 3.11 -5.91 5.93
C GLY A 77 2.14 -6.74 5.07
N PHE A 78 2.49 -7.96 4.68
CA PHE A 78 1.54 -8.93 4.11
C PHE A 78 0.81 -9.65 5.24
N VAL A 79 -0.53 -9.62 5.20
CA VAL A 79 -1.43 -10.31 6.15
C VAL A 79 -2.30 -11.30 5.39
#